data_AF-A0A386TFJ9-F1
#
_entry.id   AF-A0A386TFJ9-F1
#
_cell.length_a   1.000
_cell.length_b   1.000
_cell.length_c   1.000
_cell.angle_alpha   90.00
_cell.angle_beta   90.00
_cell.angle_gamma   90.00
#
_symmetry.space_group_name_H-M   'P 1'
#
loop_
_entity.id
_entity.type
_entity.pdbx_description
1 polymer ?
#
loop_
_entity_poly.entity_id
_entity_poly.type
_entity_poly.pdbx_seq_one_letter_code
_entity_poly.pdbx_strand_id
1 'polypeptide(L)'
;MDEQRTMQDIVLKAMPRLFALWKLEPAECAGLLSMTEEQWRQVVDGNYRMDLTEGQVLRTSALLGIYRSLEICFSKPILDCWISLPNNGPTTQGQRPVDAMIEAGLPKFLEIRKYLEFQAGP
;
A
#
# COMPACT_ATOMS: atom_id res chain seq x y z
N MET A 1 12.56 11.37 -18.53
CA MET A 1 13.35 11.41 -17.28
C MET A 1 12.66 12.30 -16.24
N ASP A 2 12.22 13.52 -16.61
CA ASP A 2 11.47 14.42 -15.70
C ASP A 2 10.08 13.91 -15.28
N GLU A 3 9.36 13.24 -16.18
CA GLU A 3 8.01 12.71 -15.88
C GLU A 3 8.03 11.59 -14.84
N GLN A 4 8.98 10.67 -14.92
CA GLN A 4 9.13 9.57 -13.96
C GLN A 4 9.49 10.08 -12.56
N ARG A 5 10.34 11.12 -12.50
CA ARG A 5 10.70 11.78 -11.23
C ARG A 5 9.51 12.53 -10.63
N THR A 6 8.72 13.20 -11.47
CA THR A 6 7.48 13.87 -11.06
C THR A 6 6.47 12.87 -10.48
N MET A 7 6.28 11.74 -11.15
CA MET A 7 5.39 10.67 -10.68
C MET A 7 5.86 10.10 -9.34
N GLN A 8 7.16 9.86 -9.20
CA GLN A 8 7.75 9.42 -7.95
C GLN A 8 7.48 10.41 -6.81
N ASP A 9 7.68 11.71 -7.02
CA ASP A 9 7.43 12.73 -6.00
C ASP A 9 5.95 12.76 -5.56
N ILE A 10 5.03 12.54 -6.50
CA ILE A 10 3.60 12.41 -6.20
C ILE A 10 3.35 11.18 -5.32
N VAL A 11 3.89 10.02 -5.70
CA VAL A 11 3.72 8.76 -4.96
C VAL A 11 4.31 8.86 -3.55
N LEU A 12 5.52 9.39 -3.41
CA LEU A 12 6.18 9.57 -2.11
C LEU A 12 5.43 10.53 -1.18
N LYS A 13 4.68 11.49 -1.73
CA LYS A 13 3.77 12.35 -0.94
C LYS A 13 2.43 11.68 -0.62
N ALA A 14 1.96 10.78 -1.46
CA ALA A 14 0.67 10.11 -1.30
C ALA A 14 0.74 8.97 -0.27
N MET A 15 1.80 8.16 -0.28
CA MET A 15 1.91 6.98 0.58
C MET A 15 1.79 7.30 2.08
N PRO A 16 2.47 8.32 2.65
CA PRO A 16 2.30 8.66 4.06
C PRO A 16 0.86 9.00 4.44
N ARG A 17 0.10 9.64 3.54
CA ARG A 17 -1.30 10.01 3.79
C ARG A 17 -2.20 8.78 3.80
N LEU A 18 -1.98 7.86 2.86
CA LEU A 18 -2.70 6.60 2.78
C LEU A 18 -2.43 5.73 4.00
N PHE A 19 -1.17 5.61 4.41
CA PHE A 19 -0.81 4.81 5.59
C PHE A 19 -1.29 5.43 6.90
N ALA A 20 -1.31 6.76 7.00
CA ALA A 20 -1.92 7.46 8.13
C ALA A 20 -3.44 7.21 8.21
N LEU A 21 -4.14 7.16 7.07
CA LEU A 21 -5.56 6.81 7.03
C LEU A 21 -5.79 5.41 7.59
N TRP A 22 -4.93 4.46 7.21
CA TRP A 22 -4.96 3.07 7.68
C TRP A 22 -4.37 2.86 9.09
N LYS A 23 -3.87 3.93 9.71
CA LYS A 23 -3.26 3.93 11.05
C LYS A 23 -2.15 2.89 11.19
N LEU A 24 -1.34 2.77 10.14
CA LEU A 24 -0.22 1.83 10.11
C LEU A 24 0.95 2.35 10.94
N GLU A 25 1.64 1.43 11.60
CA GLU A 25 2.87 1.70 12.33
C GLU A 25 4.04 1.91 11.36
N PRO A 26 5.10 2.66 11.74
CA PRO A 26 6.24 2.94 10.86
C PRO A 26 6.91 1.69 10.27
N ALA A 27 7.00 0.61 11.06
CA ALA A 27 7.57 -0.66 10.61
C ALA A 27 6.72 -1.31 9.49
N GLU A 28 5.39 -1.25 9.60
CA GLU A 28 4.48 -1.76 8.58
C GLU A 28 4.58 -0.93 7.29
N CYS A 29 4.64 0.39 7.42
CA CYS A 29 4.82 1.31 6.30
C CYS A 29 6.11 1.01 5.52
N ALA A 30 7.23 0.87 6.24
CA ALA A 30 8.52 0.52 5.67
C ALA A 30 8.48 -0.85 4.98
N GLY A 31 7.90 -1.85 5.65
CA GLY A 31 7.73 -3.21 5.12
C GLY A 31 6.93 -3.25 3.83
N LEU A 32 5.80 -2.52 3.77
CA LEU A 32 4.94 -2.48 2.59
C LEU A 32 5.67 -1.96 1.35
N LEU A 33 6.58 -1.00 1.54
CA LEU A 33 7.39 -0.40 0.47
C LEU A 33 8.77 -1.05 0.31
N SER A 34 9.06 -2.17 0.99
CA SER A 34 10.40 -2.79 0.98
C SER A 34 11.52 -1.78 1.24
N MET A 35 11.29 -0.91 2.22
CA MET A 35 12.23 0.10 2.71
C MET A 35 12.70 -0.28 4.12
N THR A 36 13.84 0.26 4.53
CA THR A 36 14.17 0.32 5.96
C THR A 36 13.32 1.38 6.65
N GLU A 37 13.16 1.29 7.97
CA GLU A 37 12.46 2.33 8.74
C GLU A 37 13.12 3.71 8.60
N GLU A 38 14.45 3.77 8.44
CA GLU A 38 15.17 5.01 8.17
C GLU A 38 14.82 5.60 6.80
N GLN A 39 14.78 4.79 5.75
CA GLN A 39 14.35 5.23 4.42
C GLN A 39 12.90 5.73 4.47
N TRP A 40 12.02 5.01 5.16
CA TRP A 40 10.63 5.43 5.35
C TRP A 40 10.53 6.77 6.10
N ARG A 41 11.31 6.97 7.16
CA ARG A 41 11.38 8.25 7.87
C ARG A 41 11.82 9.39 6.93
N GLN A 42 12.81 9.15 6.06
CA GLN A 42 13.20 10.14 5.05
C GLN A 42 12.07 10.45 4.07
N VAL A 43 11.22 9.48 3.70
CA VAL A 43 10.02 9.72 2.87
C VAL A 43 9.06 10.64 3.60
N VAL A 44 8.75 10.35 4.87
CA VAL A 44 7.85 11.15 5.71
C VAL A 44 8.37 12.59 5.87
N ASP A 45 9.68 12.76 6.07
CA ASP A 45 10.33 14.07 6.23
C ASP A 45 10.50 14.83 4.90
N GLY A 46 10.14 14.24 3.76
CA GLY A 46 10.38 14.82 2.43
C GLY A 46 11.87 14.87 2.04
N ASN A 47 12.70 14.07 2.71
CA ASN A 47 14.15 14.01 2.55
C ASN A 47 14.67 12.79 1.78
N TYR A 48 13.78 11.90 1.32
CA TYR A 48 14.17 10.79 0.46
C TYR A 48 14.63 11.31 -0.91
N ARG A 49 15.78 10.84 -1.40
CA ARG A 49 16.42 11.32 -2.65
C ARG A 49 16.71 10.24 -3.68
N MET A 50 16.57 8.98 -3.31
CA MET A 50 16.83 7.86 -4.21
C MET A 50 15.65 7.62 -5.13
N ASP A 51 15.90 7.03 -6.30
CA ASP A 51 14.82 6.59 -7.19
C ASP A 51 14.14 5.34 -6.60
N LEU A 52 12.83 5.24 -6.80
CA LEU A 52 12.08 4.02 -6.45
C LEU A 52 12.49 2.89 -7.38
N THR A 53 12.75 1.73 -6.80
CA THR A 53 12.94 0.49 -7.58
C THR A 53 11.65 0.08 -8.28
N GLU A 54 11.74 -0.74 -9.33
CA GLU A 54 10.56 -1.27 -10.02
C GLU A 54 9.58 -1.98 -9.06
N GLY A 55 10.11 -2.77 -8.12
CA GLY A 55 9.29 -3.42 -7.09
C GLY A 55 8.54 -2.43 -6.19
N GLN A 56 9.17 -1.30 -5.84
CA GLN A 56 8.53 -0.24 -5.07
C GLN A 56 7.44 0.49 -5.87
N VAL A 57 7.68 0.74 -7.16
CA VAL A 57 6.67 1.32 -8.06
C VAL A 57 5.46 0.38 -8.18
N LEU A 58 5.68 -0.92 -8.32
CA LEU A 58 4.59 -1.91 -8.39
C LEU A 58 3.82 -2.02 -7.07
N ARG A 59 4.50 -1.99 -5.91
CA ARG A 59 3.86 -1.99 -4.59
C ARG A 59 2.97 -0.77 -4.37
N THR A 60 3.48 0.42 -4.69
CA THR A 60 2.73 1.68 -4.54
C THR A 60 1.51 1.73 -5.46
N SER A 61 1.66 1.30 -6.72
CA SER A 61 0.54 1.14 -7.65
C SER A 61 -0.51 0.16 -7.14
N ALA A 62 -0.08 -0.97 -6.57
CA ALA A 62 -0.99 -1.97 -6.02
C ALA A 62 -1.77 -1.45 -4.81
N LEU A 63 -1.11 -0.75 -3.88
CA LEU A 63 -1.76 -0.16 -2.71
C LEU A 63 -2.82 0.88 -3.08
N LEU A 64 -2.55 1.71 -4.09
CA LEU A 64 -3.53 2.67 -4.61
C LEU A 64 -4.72 1.97 -5.28
N GLY A 65 -4.48 0.90 -6.04
CA GLY A 65 -5.54 0.09 -6.65
C GLY A 65 -6.42 -0.62 -5.60
N ILE A 66 -5.81 -1.12 -4.53
CA ILE A 66 -6.50 -1.69 -3.37
C ILE A 66 -7.40 -0.62 -2.73
N TYR A 67 -6.84 0.55 -2.40
CA TYR A 67 -7.62 1.64 -1.79
C TYR A 67 -8.83 2.01 -2.65
N ARG A 68 -8.63 2.21 -3.97
CA ARG A 68 -9.72 2.55 -4.89
C ARG A 68 -10.81 1.48 -4.92
N SER A 69 -10.42 0.21 -4.95
CA SER A 69 -11.40 -0.89 -4.98
C SER A 69 -12.19 -0.96 -3.67
N LEU A 70 -11.53 -0.73 -2.54
CA LEU A 70 -12.20 -0.65 -1.24
C LEU A 70 -13.16 0.54 -1.15
N GLU A 71 -12.82 1.68 -1.75
CA GLU A 71 -13.69 2.87 -1.78
C GLU A 71 -15.00 2.61 -2.54
N ILE A 72 -14.98 1.72 -3.54
CA ILE A 72 -16.19 1.27 -4.26
C ILE A 72 -16.98 0.27 -3.43
N CYS A 73 -16.30 -0.70 -2.82
CA CYS A 73 -16.93 -1.83 -2.14
C CYS A 73 -17.49 -1.47 -0.74
N PHE A 74 -16.92 -0.49 -0.05
CA PHE A 74 -17.14 -0.30 1.37
C PHE A 74 -17.40 1.15 1.77
N SER A 75 -18.07 1.32 2.91
CA SER A 75 -18.18 2.62 3.57
C SER A 75 -16.85 3.03 4.20
N LYS A 76 -16.68 4.36 4.39
CA LYS A 76 -15.45 4.96 4.93
C LYS A 76 -14.92 4.31 6.22
N PRO A 77 -15.75 3.99 7.25
CA PRO A 77 -15.23 3.36 8.46
C PRO A 77 -14.52 2.03 8.22
N ILE A 78 -14.97 1.25 7.24
CA ILE A 78 -14.35 -0.03 6.88
C ILE A 78 -13.12 0.22 6.00
N LEU A 79 -13.22 1.12 5.02
CA LEU A 79 -12.09 1.52 4.17
C LEU A 79 -10.85 1.92 4.98
N ASP A 80 -11.05 2.69 6.06
CA ASP A 80 -9.99 3.23 6.91
C ASP A 80 -9.30 2.16 7.78
N CYS A 81 -9.91 0.99 7.99
CA CYS A 81 -9.32 -0.05 8.85
C CYS A 81 -9.13 -1.42 8.17
N TRP A 82 -9.63 -1.61 6.94
CA TRP A 82 -9.68 -2.91 6.28
C TRP A 82 -8.33 -3.63 6.21
N ILE A 83 -7.26 -2.89 5.89
CA ILE A 83 -5.91 -3.45 5.73
C ILE A 83 -5.31 -3.92 7.07
N SER A 84 -5.79 -3.36 8.17
CA SER A 84 -5.28 -3.51 9.54
C SER A 84 -6.16 -4.43 10.39
N LEU A 85 -7.26 -4.94 9.83
CA LEU A 85 -8.15 -5.89 10.51
C LEU A 85 -7.92 -7.30 9.95
N PRO A 86 -8.01 -8.34 10.80
CA PRO A 86 -8.08 -9.73 10.34
C PRO A 86 -9.17 -9.87 9.28
N ASN A 87 -8.81 -10.44 8.14
CA ASN A 87 -9.72 -10.58 7.02
C ASN A 87 -9.85 -12.05 6.62
N ASN A 88 -11.08 -12.55 6.65
CA ASN A 88 -11.39 -13.94 6.28
C ASN A 88 -11.60 -14.12 4.76
N GLY A 89 -11.22 -13.11 3.97
CA GLY A 89 -11.25 -13.18 2.52
C GLY A 89 -10.33 -14.27 1.99
N PRO A 90 -10.60 -14.81 0.79
CA PRO A 90 -9.84 -15.93 0.22
C PRO A 90 -8.33 -15.69 0.14
N THR A 91 -7.92 -14.43 0.02
CA THR A 91 -6.52 -14.02 -0.17
C THR A 91 -5.74 -13.84 1.13
N THR A 92 -6.43 -13.75 2.27
CA THR A 92 -5.85 -13.37 3.57
C THR A 92 -6.06 -14.41 4.67
N GLN A 93 -6.99 -15.35 4.51
CA GLN A 93 -7.13 -16.54 5.38
C GLN A 93 -7.19 -16.23 6.89
N GLY A 94 -7.77 -15.09 7.27
CA GLY A 94 -7.89 -14.64 8.66
C GLY A 94 -6.71 -13.80 9.15
N GLN A 95 -5.65 -13.61 8.36
CA GLN A 95 -4.58 -12.67 8.67
C GLN A 95 -5.00 -11.24 8.34
N ARG A 96 -4.28 -10.25 8.90
CA ARG A 96 -4.43 -8.87 8.44
C ARG A 96 -3.82 -8.75 7.04
N PRO A 97 -4.48 -8.08 6.08
CA PRO A 97 -3.94 -7.90 4.74
C PRO A 97 -2.53 -7.26 4.72
N VAL A 98 -2.24 -6.33 5.64
CA VAL A 98 -0.90 -5.72 5.78
C VAL A 98 0.18 -6.75 6.09
N ASP A 99 -0.08 -7.69 7.00
CA ASP A 99 0.89 -8.72 7.40
C ASP A 99 1.16 -9.67 6.24
N ALA A 100 0.09 -10.16 5.61
CA ALA A 100 0.19 -11.07 4.47
C ALA A 100 1.01 -10.44 3.32
N MET A 101 0.81 -9.14 3.07
CA MET A 101 1.56 -8.40 2.06
C MET A 101 3.04 -8.24 2.42
N ILE A 102 3.36 -7.93 3.66
CA ILE A 102 4.75 -7.79 4.12
C ILE A 102 5.47 -9.15 4.06
N GLU A 103 4.83 -10.22 4.53
CA GLU A 103 5.42 -11.56 4.59
C GLU A 103 5.62 -12.18 3.20
N ALA A 104 4.59 -12.19 2.36
CA ALA A 104 4.64 -12.83 1.04
C ALA A 104 5.16 -11.92 -0.08
N GLY A 105 5.35 -10.63 0.21
CA GLY A 105 5.87 -9.65 -0.72
C GLY A 105 4.93 -9.33 -1.90
N LEU A 106 5.50 -8.77 -2.96
CA LEU A 106 4.77 -8.21 -4.11
C LEU A 106 3.69 -9.16 -4.71
N PRO A 107 3.90 -10.49 -4.86
CA PRO A 107 2.84 -11.37 -5.36
C PRO A 107 1.52 -11.25 -4.59
N LYS A 108 1.57 -11.11 -3.26
CA LYS A 108 0.37 -10.98 -2.43
C LYS A 108 -0.35 -9.64 -2.62
N PHE A 109 0.39 -8.56 -2.88
CA PHE A 109 -0.22 -7.26 -3.23
C PHE A 109 -1.06 -7.39 -4.50
N LEU A 110 -0.49 -8.03 -5.53
CA LEU A 110 -1.16 -8.18 -6.82
C LEU A 110 -2.36 -9.12 -6.73
N GLU A 111 -2.27 -10.18 -5.92
CA GLU A 111 -3.38 -11.09 -5.63
C GLU A 111 -4.55 -10.37 -4.94
N ILE A 112 -4.28 -9.63 -3.86
CA ILE A 112 -5.30 -8.88 -3.12
C ILE A 112 -5.92 -7.80 -4.00
N ARG A 113 -5.09 -7.05 -4.74
CA ARG A 113 -5.56 -6.04 -5.69
C ARG A 113 -6.53 -6.64 -6.70
N LYS A 114 -6.13 -7.72 -7.38
CA LYS A 114 -6.95 -8.37 -8.41
C LYS A 114 -8.27 -8.90 -7.84
N TYR A 115 -8.22 -9.45 -6.63
CA TYR A 115 -9.43 -9.90 -5.94
C TYR A 115 -10.39 -8.73 -5.66
N LEU A 116 -9.90 -7.62 -5.13
CA LEU A 116 -10.72 -6.45 -4.82
C LEU A 116 -11.24 -5.74 -6.08
N GLU A 117 -10.43 -5.63 -7.13
CA GLU A 117 -10.86 -5.10 -8.43
C GLU A 117 -12.02 -5.94 -8.99
N PHE A 118 -11.95 -7.27 -8.86
CA PHE A 118 -13.05 -8.15 -9.25
C PHE A 118 -14.31 -7.93 -8.39
N GLN A 119 -14.17 -7.67 -7.09
CA GLN A 119 -15.32 -7.39 -6.22
C GLN A 119 -15.95 -6.01 -6.50
N ALA A 120 -15.15 -5.01 -6.84
CA ALA A 120 -15.62 -3.66 -7.13
C ALA A 120 -16.46 -3.58 -8.41
N GLY A 121 -16.25 -4.52 -9.34
CA GLY A 121 -16.88 -4.51 -10.66
C GLY A 121 -16.18 -3.57 -11.65
N PRO A 122 -16.51 -3.69 -12.95
CA PRO A 122 -15.93 -2.87 -14.02
C PRO A 122 -16.40 -1.41 -14.02
#